data_AF-A0AA40T4I3-F1
#
_entry.id   AF-A0AA40T4I3-F1
#
_cell.length_a   1.000
_cell.length_b   1.000
_cell.length_c   1.000
_cell.angle_alpha   90.00
_cell.angle_beta   90.00
_cell.angle_gamma   90.00
#
_symmetry.space_group_name_H-M   'P 1'
#
loop_
_entity.id
_entity.type
_entity.pdbx_description
1 polymer ?
#
loop_
_entity_poly.entity_id
_entity_poly.type
_entity_poly.pdbx_seq_one_letter_code
_entity_poly.pdbx_strand_id
1 'polypeptide(L)'
;MWLKYGVNEDGILVCIEDITRGKTSLKCLYCNGELTAKKGKLKEHHFAHHGETCRPVANQEFPTLPLYDNFNIQLSSKDLAQLKLLWKEYGAKNYPTSSYLVTPGLIKAGMLKKNVYIKPPAYEFINLGKIPIGALELTQFNAVQEPLLLKKLLKLELAFKHAEYKNAPDLAYRLTDLKLYRAQLKRILSCTLYFLDIQTNKGTLYKIGVTTRPVTMRVAEVEIDLLAHYQTVAIKVLGSWAHRGNVELYFKHRYRDFNHPIGSLTEYYKFNTEAIKIVLSDLQQMQPKVLSQVEMDILEDKPNLIQVAV
;
A
#
# COMPACT_ATOMS: atom_id res chain seq x y z
N MET A 1 1.99 -12.72 2.52
CA MET A 1 2.40 -11.48 3.21
C MET A 1 3.50 -11.82 4.20
N TRP A 2 4.51 -10.97 4.35
CA TRP A 2 5.71 -11.30 5.13
C TRP A 2 5.91 -10.36 6.33
N LEU A 3 6.64 -10.81 7.36
CA LEU A 3 6.97 -9.99 8.52
C LEU A 3 7.92 -8.84 8.11
N LYS A 4 7.45 -7.59 8.25
CA LYS A 4 8.21 -6.39 7.83
C LYS A 4 8.95 -5.70 8.97
N TYR A 5 8.71 -6.10 10.22
CA TYR A 5 9.27 -5.43 11.40
C TYR A 5 9.92 -6.44 12.34
N GLY A 6 11.04 -6.03 12.92
CA GLY A 6 11.67 -6.66 14.08
C GLY A 6 11.79 -5.65 15.21
N VAL A 7 12.14 -6.12 16.40
CA VAL A 7 12.40 -5.26 17.57
C VAL A 7 13.87 -5.31 17.96
N ASN A 8 14.48 -4.16 18.26
CA ASN A 8 15.85 -4.09 18.76
C ASN A 8 15.91 -4.32 20.29
N GLU A 9 17.11 -4.20 20.88
CA GLU A 9 17.32 -4.38 22.32
C GLU A 9 16.59 -3.32 23.18
N ASP A 10 16.40 -2.12 22.65
CA ASP A 10 15.68 -1.02 23.30
C ASP A 10 14.15 -1.15 23.19
N GLY A 11 13.64 -2.20 22.56
CA GLY A 11 12.20 -2.37 22.33
C GLY A 11 11.65 -1.55 21.15
N ILE A 12 12.52 -0.94 20.34
CA ILE A 12 12.16 -0.10 19.20
C ILE A 12 11.91 -0.96 17.96
N LEU A 13 10.83 -0.65 17.26
CA LEU A 13 10.45 -1.29 15.99
C LEU A 13 11.34 -0.82 14.84
N VAL A 14 11.97 -1.78 14.16
CA VAL A 14 12.82 -1.55 12.99
C VAL A 14 12.18 -2.18 11.76
N CYS A 15 11.97 -1.40 10.71
CA CYS A 15 11.43 -1.88 9.44
C CYS A 15 12.50 -2.58 8.62
N ILE A 16 12.12 -3.61 7.87
CA ILE A 16 13.02 -4.33 6.99
C ILE A 16 13.71 -3.40 5.99
N GLU A 17 13.02 -2.36 5.50
CA GLU A 17 13.60 -1.44 4.53
C GLU A 17 14.79 -0.64 5.09
N ASP A 18 14.87 -0.47 6.41
CA ASP A 18 15.85 0.40 7.06
C ASP A 18 17.13 -0.35 7.52
N ILE A 19 17.20 -1.67 7.31
CA ILE A 19 18.37 -2.49 7.68
C ILE A 19 19.03 -3.14 6.45
N THR A 20 20.32 -3.49 6.57
CA THR A 20 21.02 -4.24 5.52
C THR A 20 20.57 -5.71 5.49
N ARG A 21 20.85 -6.40 4.37
CA ARG A 21 20.60 -7.84 4.24
C ARG A 21 21.50 -8.62 5.19
N GLY A 22 20.98 -9.69 5.80
CA GLY A 22 21.79 -10.66 6.53
C GLY A 22 21.29 -10.92 7.95
N LYS A 23 22.18 -11.45 8.80
CA LYS A 23 21.91 -11.65 10.22
C LYS A 23 21.71 -10.28 10.90
N THR A 24 20.81 -10.23 11.88
CA THR A 24 20.49 -9.00 12.62
C THR A 24 20.43 -9.31 14.10
N SER A 25 20.55 -8.29 14.95
CA SER A 25 20.25 -8.38 16.39
C SER A 25 18.75 -8.27 16.69
N LEU A 26 17.91 -8.14 15.67
CA LEU A 26 16.48 -7.94 15.84
C LEU A 26 15.77 -9.22 16.23
N LYS A 27 14.74 -9.08 17.06
CA LYS A 27 13.90 -10.18 17.55
C LYS A 27 12.49 -10.09 17.00
N CYS A 28 11.83 -11.24 16.92
CA CYS A 28 10.41 -11.33 16.57
C CYS A 28 9.53 -10.83 17.70
N LEU A 29 8.56 -9.97 17.40
CA LEU A 29 7.67 -9.41 18.42
C LEU A 29 6.69 -10.43 19.02
N TYR A 30 6.50 -11.57 18.35
CA TYR A 30 5.57 -12.61 18.80
C TYR A 30 6.23 -13.67 19.68
N CYS A 31 7.44 -14.12 19.32
CA CYS A 31 8.11 -15.23 19.99
C CYS A 31 9.51 -14.89 20.53
N ASN A 32 9.97 -13.65 20.34
CA ASN A 32 11.32 -13.20 20.71
C ASN A 32 12.47 -13.92 19.98
N GLY A 33 12.17 -14.74 18.96
CA GLY A 33 13.17 -15.46 18.18
C GLY A 33 14.01 -14.53 17.29
N GLU A 34 15.26 -14.93 17.04
CA GLU A 34 16.20 -14.18 16.20
C GLU A 34 15.72 -14.03 14.75
N LEU A 35 15.92 -12.84 14.19
CA LEU A 35 15.53 -12.51 12.82
C LEU A 35 16.72 -12.32 11.88
N THR A 36 16.53 -12.76 10.65
CA THR A 36 17.42 -12.52 9.50
C THR A 36 16.70 -11.64 8.50
N ALA A 37 17.33 -10.53 8.09
CA ALA A 37 16.85 -9.66 7.03
C ALA A 37 17.06 -10.32 5.65
N LYS A 38 15.96 -10.75 5.04
CA LYS A 38 15.94 -11.31 3.68
C LYS A 38 15.58 -10.20 2.70
N LYS A 39 16.59 -9.71 1.98
CA LYS A 39 16.41 -8.76 0.86
C LYS A 39 16.91 -9.39 -0.43
N GLY A 40 16.17 -9.21 -1.52
CA GLY A 40 16.45 -9.80 -2.82
C GLY A 40 15.48 -9.33 -3.88
N LYS A 41 15.72 -9.74 -5.12
CA LYS A 41 14.98 -9.26 -6.30
C LYS A 41 13.65 -9.98 -6.55
N LEU A 42 13.48 -11.18 -6.00
CA LEU A 42 12.35 -12.08 -6.32
C LEU A 42 11.21 -12.01 -5.31
N LYS A 43 11.56 -12.04 -4.02
CA LYS A 43 10.59 -11.97 -2.93
C LYS A 43 10.67 -10.60 -2.31
N GLU A 44 9.53 -10.10 -1.87
CA GLU A 44 9.49 -8.88 -1.08
C GLU A 44 10.44 -8.98 0.11
N HIS A 45 11.04 -7.85 0.47
CA HIS A 45 11.90 -7.77 1.64
C HIS A 45 11.13 -8.15 2.89
N HIS A 46 11.70 -9.03 3.70
CA HIS A 46 11.10 -9.46 4.96
C HIS A 46 12.13 -9.95 5.98
N PHE A 47 11.68 -10.06 7.22
CA PHE A 47 12.38 -10.81 8.24
C PHE A 47 11.94 -12.27 8.23
N ALA A 48 12.92 -13.17 8.32
CA ALA A 48 12.72 -14.60 8.52
C ALA A 48 13.34 -15.01 9.87
N HIS A 49 12.73 -15.97 10.55
CA HIS A 49 13.34 -16.54 11.77
C HIS A 49 14.63 -17.28 11.43
N HIS A 50 15.60 -17.27 12.34
CA HIS A 50 16.80 -18.09 12.21
C HIS A 50 16.47 -19.59 12.40
N GLY A 51 15.58 -19.89 13.35
CA GLY A 51 15.06 -21.23 13.63
C GLY A 51 13.63 -21.44 13.14
N GLU A 52 12.84 -22.16 13.93
CA GLU A 52 11.43 -22.42 13.63
C GLU A 52 10.63 -21.11 13.51
N THR A 53 9.83 -21.00 12.44
CA THR A 53 8.96 -19.83 12.26
C THR A 53 7.75 -19.96 13.18
N CYS A 54 7.56 -18.97 14.06
CA CYS A 54 6.43 -18.99 14.97
C CYS A 54 5.09 -18.96 14.23
N ARG A 55 4.07 -19.56 14.86
CA ARG A 55 2.72 -19.72 14.31
C ARG A 55 2.13 -18.43 13.70
N PRO A 56 2.16 -17.25 14.36
CA PRO A 56 1.56 -16.05 13.78
C PRO A 56 2.18 -15.66 12.43
N VAL A 57 3.49 -15.84 12.30
CA VAL A 57 4.21 -15.52 11.06
C VAL A 57 4.00 -16.60 10.01
N ALA A 58 4.04 -17.88 10.40
CA ALA A 58 3.81 -19.00 9.49
C ALA A 58 2.41 -18.96 8.85
N ASN A 59 1.39 -18.66 9.65
CA ASN A 59 -0.01 -18.58 9.20
C ASN A 59 -0.40 -17.21 8.64
N GLN A 60 0.52 -16.24 8.65
CA GLN A 60 0.25 -14.85 8.24
C GLN A 60 -0.88 -14.19 9.07
N GLU A 61 -0.98 -14.57 10.34
CA GLU A 61 -1.93 -14.06 11.33
C GLU A 61 -1.41 -12.77 11.99
N PHE A 62 -0.95 -11.80 11.19
CA PHE A 62 -0.53 -10.48 11.68
C PHE A 62 -1.24 -9.37 10.89
N PRO A 63 -1.49 -8.20 11.51
CA PRO A 63 -2.32 -7.17 10.90
C PRO A 63 -1.55 -6.43 9.81
N THR A 64 -2.26 -6.11 8.73
CA THR A 64 -1.73 -5.29 7.63
C THR A 64 -2.68 -4.20 7.19
N LEU A 65 -2.10 -3.21 6.52
CA LEU A 65 -2.80 -2.05 5.98
C LEU A 65 -3.77 -2.50 4.88
N PRO A 66 -5.08 -2.22 5.03
CA PRO A 66 -6.04 -2.49 3.96
C PRO A 66 -5.65 -1.81 2.65
N LEU A 67 -5.74 -2.57 1.55
CA LEU A 67 -5.48 -2.08 0.19
C LEU A 67 -4.10 -1.45 0.00
N TYR A 68 -3.06 -1.90 0.73
CA TYR A 68 -1.71 -1.35 0.58
C TYR A 68 -0.85 -2.18 -0.38
N ASP A 69 -0.65 -3.46 -0.09
CA ASP A 69 0.18 -4.40 -0.87
C ASP A 69 -0.64 -5.51 -1.55
N ASN A 70 -1.95 -5.55 -1.32
CA ASN A 70 -2.88 -6.50 -1.94
C ASN A 70 -4.15 -5.81 -2.46
N PHE A 71 -4.19 -5.60 -3.77
CA PHE A 71 -5.32 -4.97 -4.47
C PHE A 71 -6.37 -5.95 -4.97
N ASN A 72 -6.18 -7.27 -4.80
CA ASN A 72 -7.14 -8.27 -5.29
C ASN A 72 -8.36 -8.44 -4.38
N ILE A 73 -8.39 -7.79 -3.20
CA ILE A 73 -9.52 -7.77 -2.25
C ILE A 73 -10.05 -9.20 -1.96
N GLN A 74 -9.13 -10.15 -1.83
CA GLN A 74 -9.44 -11.57 -1.55
C GLN A 74 -10.37 -12.24 -2.57
N LEU A 75 -10.45 -11.72 -3.80
CA LEU A 75 -11.15 -12.39 -4.88
C LEU A 75 -10.45 -13.69 -5.26
N SER A 76 -11.24 -14.71 -5.59
CA SER A 76 -10.72 -15.93 -6.21
C SER A 76 -10.10 -15.60 -7.57
N SER A 77 -9.15 -16.41 -8.05
CA SER A 77 -8.54 -16.22 -9.37
C SER A 77 -9.59 -16.19 -10.49
N LYS A 78 -10.66 -16.98 -10.34
CA LYS A 78 -11.80 -17.02 -11.27
C LYS A 78 -12.60 -15.72 -11.25
N ASP A 79 -12.95 -15.22 -10.07
CA ASP A 79 -13.70 -13.96 -9.95
C ASP A 79 -12.87 -12.76 -10.41
N LEU A 80 -11.57 -12.74 -10.11
CA LEU A 80 -10.67 -11.68 -10.60
C LEU A 80 -10.56 -11.68 -12.13
N ALA A 81 -10.47 -12.86 -12.76
CA ALA A 81 -10.47 -12.99 -14.21
C ALA A 81 -11.79 -12.49 -14.81
N GLN A 82 -12.92 -12.86 -14.22
CA GLN A 82 -14.24 -12.36 -14.63
C GLN A 82 -14.34 -10.85 -14.48
N LEU A 83 -13.89 -10.28 -13.35
CA LEU A 83 -13.93 -8.84 -13.10
C LEU A 83 -13.12 -8.06 -14.15
N LYS A 84 -11.95 -8.55 -14.53
CA LYS A 84 -11.12 -7.98 -15.60
C LYS A 84 -11.84 -8.00 -16.95
N LEU A 85 -12.50 -9.11 -17.29
CA LEU A 85 -13.26 -9.24 -18.52
C LEU A 85 -14.45 -8.27 -18.54
N LEU A 86 -15.23 -8.21 -17.46
CA LEU A 86 -16.36 -7.30 -17.32
C LEU A 86 -15.94 -5.83 -17.42
N TRP A 87 -14.78 -5.48 -16.85
CA TRP A 87 -14.24 -4.14 -16.99
C TRP A 87 -13.90 -3.81 -18.44
N LYS A 88 -13.17 -4.69 -19.12
CA LYS A 88 -12.76 -4.49 -20.51
C LYS A 88 -13.97 -4.33 -21.44
N GLU A 89 -14.96 -5.20 -21.29
CA GLU A 89 -16.10 -5.24 -22.22
C GLU A 89 -17.17 -4.20 -21.92
N TYR A 90 -17.38 -3.87 -20.64
CA TYR A 90 -18.47 -3.00 -20.18
C TYR A 90 -17.96 -1.79 -19.39
N GLY A 91 -17.24 -2.03 -18.29
CA GLY A 91 -16.88 -0.98 -17.33
C GLY A 91 -16.07 0.19 -17.92
N ALA A 92 -15.05 -0.10 -18.71
CA ALA A 92 -14.19 0.89 -19.37
C ALA A 92 -14.95 1.74 -20.41
N LYS A 93 -16.06 1.22 -20.94
CA LYS A 93 -16.95 1.89 -21.91
C LYS A 93 -18.13 2.60 -21.22
N ASN A 94 -18.18 2.58 -19.88
CA ASN A 94 -19.31 3.03 -19.07
C ASN A 94 -20.63 2.34 -19.44
N TYR A 95 -20.57 1.07 -19.86
CA TYR A 95 -21.76 0.28 -20.16
C TYR A 95 -22.22 -0.52 -18.94
N PRO A 96 -23.55 -0.64 -18.74
CA PRO A 96 -24.08 -1.49 -17.69
C PRO A 96 -23.77 -2.97 -17.98
N THR A 97 -23.40 -3.71 -16.94
CA THR A 97 -23.14 -5.16 -17.03
C THR A 97 -24.41 -5.94 -16.78
N SER A 98 -24.78 -6.81 -17.71
CA SER A 98 -25.99 -7.62 -17.53
C SER A 98 -25.88 -8.58 -16.34
N SER A 99 -27.01 -8.80 -15.66
CA SER A 99 -27.12 -9.69 -14.49
C SER A 99 -26.64 -11.12 -14.76
N TYR A 100 -26.81 -11.65 -15.98
CA TYR A 100 -26.36 -13.00 -16.35
C TYR A 100 -24.83 -13.15 -16.46
N LEU A 101 -24.08 -12.05 -16.50
CA LEU A 101 -22.61 -12.06 -16.60
C LEU A 101 -21.90 -11.89 -15.25
N VAL A 102 -22.65 -11.58 -14.19
CA VAL A 102 -22.11 -11.27 -12.87
C VAL A 102 -22.16 -12.51 -11.98
N THR A 103 -21.01 -12.91 -11.44
CA THR A 103 -20.96 -14.05 -10.51
C THR A 103 -21.45 -13.65 -9.11
N PRO A 104 -22.05 -14.58 -8.35
CA PRO A 104 -22.39 -14.34 -6.95
C PRO A 104 -21.17 -13.95 -6.09
N GLY A 105 -19.98 -14.44 -6.44
CA GLY A 105 -18.72 -14.09 -5.79
C GLY A 105 -18.41 -12.59 -5.87
N LEU A 106 -18.57 -12.00 -7.06
CA LEU A 106 -18.36 -10.55 -7.27
C LEU A 106 -19.38 -9.69 -6.53
N ILE A 107 -20.64 -10.15 -6.42
CA ILE A 107 -21.69 -9.45 -5.66
C ILE A 107 -21.39 -9.52 -4.16
N LYS A 108 -21.09 -10.71 -3.65
CA LYS A 108 -20.76 -10.93 -2.22
C LYS A 108 -19.52 -10.14 -1.79
N ALA A 109 -18.53 -10.03 -2.68
CA ALA A 109 -17.34 -9.23 -2.44
C ALA A 109 -17.58 -7.71 -2.57
N GLY A 110 -18.76 -7.27 -3.02
CA GLY A 110 -19.09 -5.86 -3.20
C GLY A 110 -18.33 -5.20 -4.35
N MET A 111 -18.01 -5.92 -5.42
CA MET A 111 -17.31 -5.34 -6.58
C MET A 111 -18.25 -4.53 -7.48
N LEU A 112 -19.54 -4.92 -7.50
CA LEU A 112 -20.55 -4.38 -8.39
C LEU A 112 -21.82 -4.04 -7.58
N LYS A 113 -22.51 -2.96 -7.95
CA LYS A 113 -23.84 -2.62 -7.41
C LYS A 113 -24.90 -2.82 -8.49
N LYS A 114 -26.08 -3.31 -8.11
CA LYS A 114 -27.24 -3.38 -9.01
C LYS A 114 -27.84 -1.98 -9.15
N ASN A 115 -27.96 -1.50 -10.38
CA ASN A 115 -28.72 -0.32 -10.73
C ASN A 115 -30.13 -0.74 -11.19
N VAL A 116 -31.13 -0.46 -10.36
CA VAL A 116 -32.54 -0.81 -10.60
C VAL A 116 -33.26 0.21 -11.49
N TYR A 117 -32.63 1.35 -11.78
CA TYR A 117 -33.20 2.41 -12.61
C TYR A 117 -32.94 2.20 -14.11
N ILE A 118 -32.00 1.32 -14.45
CA ILE A 118 -31.76 0.89 -15.85
C ILE A 118 -32.80 -0.17 -16.23
N LYS A 119 -33.31 -0.13 -17.46
CA LYS A 119 -34.23 -1.14 -18.02
C LYS A 119 -33.57 -1.88 -19.19
N PRO A 120 -33.30 -3.20 -19.07
CA PRO A 120 -33.46 -4.04 -17.88
C PRO A 120 -32.44 -3.70 -16.77
N PRO A 121 -32.74 -4.01 -15.48
CA PRO A 121 -31.81 -3.78 -14.38
C PRO A 121 -30.45 -4.45 -14.61
N ALA A 122 -29.39 -3.72 -14.32
CA ALA A 122 -28.03 -4.13 -14.63
C ALA A 122 -27.06 -3.75 -13.50
N TYR A 123 -25.79 -4.14 -13.63
CA TYR A 123 -24.76 -3.92 -12.63
C TYR A 123 -23.73 -2.88 -13.08
N GLU A 124 -23.23 -2.11 -12.13
CA GLU A 124 -22.20 -1.10 -12.33
C GLU A 124 -21.04 -1.33 -11.36
N PHE A 125 -19.83 -0.98 -11.80
CA PHE A 125 -18.64 -0.97 -10.94
C PHE A 125 -18.77 0.10 -9.86
N ILE A 126 -18.58 -0.30 -8.61
CA ILE A 126 -18.33 0.65 -7.52
C ILE A 126 -16.83 0.89 -7.36
N ASN A 127 -16.45 1.89 -6.57
CA ASN A 127 -15.04 2.25 -6.39
C ASN A 127 -14.19 1.05 -5.97
N LEU A 128 -14.68 0.23 -5.03
CA LEU A 128 -14.00 -0.98 -4.58
C LEU A 128 -13.72 -1.96 -5.73
N GLY A 129 -14.69 -2.18 -6.64
CA GLY A 129 -14.53 -3.04 -7.81
C GLY A 129 -13.57 -2.52 -8.87
N LYS A 130 -13.23 -1.23 -8.85
CA LYS A 130 -12.24 -0.63 -9.75
C LYS A 130 -10.80 -0.80 -9.25
N ILE A 131 -10.59 -1.15 -7.98
CA ILE A 131 -9.24 -1.28 -7.40
C ILE A 131 -8.47 -2.50 -7.95
N PRO A 132 -9.03 -3.73 -7.99
CA PRO A 132 -8.29 -4.91 -8.45
C PRO A 132 -7.80 -4.83 -9.91
N ILE A 133 -8.45 -4.00 -10.70
CA ILE A 133 -8.16 -3.79 -12.12
C ILE A 133 -7.36 -2.50 -12.38
N GLY A 134 -7.00 -1.74 -11.33
CA GLY A 134 -6.22 -0.51 -11.47
C GLY A 134 -7.01 0.65 -12.09
N ALA A 135 -8.34 0.60 -12.09
CA ALA A 135 -9.18 1.57 -12.79
C ALA A 135 -9.64 2.75 -11.93
N LEU A 136 -9.49 2.68 -10.60
CA LEU A 136 -9.88 3.77 -9.70
C LEU A 136 -8.85 4.90 -9.76
N GLU A 137 -9.32 6.15 -9.85
CA GLU A 137 -8.47 7.34 -9.72
C GLU A 137 -7.87 7.43 -8.32
N LEU A 138 -6.69 8.01 -8.19
CA LEU A 138 -5.93 8.11 -6.94
C LEU A 138 -6.70 8.89 -5.87
N THR A 139 -7.42 9.96 -6.26
CA THR A 139 -8.30 10.71 -5.35
C THR A 139 -9.39 9.83 -4.75
N GLN A 140 -10.06 9.02 -5.58
CA GLN A 140 -11.11 8.11 -5.14
C GLN A 140 -10.54 6.92 -4.35
N PHE A 141 -9.34 6.46 -4.70
CA PHE A 141 -8.62 5.44 -3.96
C PHE A 141 -8.33 5.88 -2.53
N ASN A 142 -7.82 7.10 -2.34
CA ASN A 142 -7.61 7.68 -1.01
C ASN A 142 -8.92 7.74 -0.21
N ALA A 143 -10.02 8.19 -0.83
CA ALA A 143 -11.34 8.24 -0.19
C ALA A 143 -11.87 6.85 0.24
N VAL A 144 -11.47 5.78 -0.46
CA VAL A 144 -11.80 4.39 -0.07
C VAL A 144 -10.86 3.86 1.00
N GLN A 145 -9.55 4.08 0.86
CA GLN A 145 -8.54 3.44 1.71
C GLN A 145 -8.45 4.07 3.10
N GLU A 146 -8.48 5.40 3.21
CA GLU A 146 -8.26 6.10 4.48
C GLU A 146 -9.24 5.66 5.59
N PRO A 147 -10.57 5.59 5.35
CA PRO A 147 -11.49 5.10 6.37
C PRO A 147 -11.24 3.63 6.76
N LEU A 148 -10.76 2.80 5.82
CA LEU A 148 -10.44 1.40 6.11
C LEU A 148 -9.21 1.27 7.02
N LEU A 149 -8.21 2.15 6.84
CA LEU A 149 -7.03 2.21 7.71
C LEU A 149 -7.45 2.54 9.15
N LEU A 150 -8.22 3.61 9.34
CA LEU A 150 -8.67 4.04 10.67
C LEU A 150 -9.64 3.04 11.31
N LYS A 151 -10.56 2.45 10.53
CA LYS A 151 -11.47 1.40 11.02
C LYS A 151 -10.71 0.16 11.50
N LYS A 152 -9.63 -0.23 10.80
CA LYS A 152 -8.80 -1.37 11.19
C LYS A 152 -8.00 -1.05 12.44
N LEU A 153 -7.45 0.16 12.57
CA LEU A 153 -6.81 0.64 13.81
C LEU A 153 -7.76 0.53 15.00
N LEU A 154 -8.95 1.14 14.90
CA LEU A 154 -9.96 1.13 15.97
C LEU A 154 -10.33 -0.30 16.39
N LYS A 155 -10.48 -1.22 15.42
CA LYS A 155 -10.75 -2.64 15.71
C LYS A 155 -9.65 -3.28 16.54
N LEU A 156 -8.38 -2.99 16.26
CA LEU A 156 -7.24 -3.53 17.01
C LEU A 156 -7.15 -2.92 18.41
N GLU A 157 -7.41 -1.62 18.54
CA GLU A 157 -7.42 -0.93 19.83
C GLU A 157 -8.52 -1.46 20.74
N LEU A 158 -9.75 -1.63 20.22
CA LEU A 158 -10.85 -2.24 20.97
C LEU A 158 -10.56 -3.68 21.34
N ALA A 159 -9.93 -4.46 20.46
CA ALA A 159 -9.55 -5.84 20.76
C ALA A 159 -8.50 -5.92 21.88
N PHE A 160 -7.50 -5.03 21.86
CA PHE A 160 -6.50 -4.93 22.92
C PHE A 160 -7.13 -4.56 24.26
N LYS A 161 -7.93 -3.49 24.30
CA LYS A 161 -8.62 -3.03 25.52
C LYS A 161 -9.55 -4.09 26.10
N HIS A 162 -10.25 -4.82 25.25
CA HIS A 162 -11.12 -5.90 25.68
C HIS A 162 -10.32 -7.05 26.31
N ALA A 163 -9.18 -7.41 25.72
CA ALA A 163 -8.27 -8.41 26.26
C ALA A 163 -7.67 -7.96 27.60
N GLU A 164 -7.31 -6.68 27.72
CA GLU A 164 -6.77 -6.07 28.94
C GLU A 164 -7.81 -6.11 30.07
N TYR A 165 -9.03 -5.64 29.83
CA TYR A 165 -10.13 -5.67 30.79
C TYR A 165 -10.44 -7.10 31.29
N LYS A 166 -10.31 -8.10 30.42
CA LYS A 166 -10.60 -9.51 30.75
C LYS A 166 -9.38 -10.28 31.27
N ASN A 167 -8.20 -9.68 31.36
CA ASN A 167 -6.94 -10.39 31.61
C ASN A 167 -6.78 -11.61 30.69
N ALA A 168 -7.11 -11.45 29.40
CA ALA A 168 -7.14 -12.54 28.46
C ALA A 168 -5.73 -13.08 28.19
N PRO A 169 -5.56 -14.41 28.00
CA PRO A 169 -4.25 -15.02 27.75
C PRO A 169 -3.60 -14.56 26.45
N ASP A 170 -4.36 -14.00 25.50
CA ASP A 170 -3.86 -13.46 24.23
C ASP A 170 -3.50 -11.96 24.29
N LEU A 171 -3.52 -11.32 25.47
CA LEU A 171 -3.24 -9.89 25.65
C LEU A 171 -1.94 -9.45 24.98
N ALA A 172 -0.85 -10.19 25.18
CA ALA A 172 0.45 -9.89 24.58
C ALA A 172 0.41 -9.91 23.04
N TYR A 173 -0.32 -10.87 22.46
CA TYR A 173 -0.51 -10.96 21.01
C TYR A 173 -1.29 -9.75 20.48
N ARG A 174 -2.36 -9.33 21.16
CA ARG A 174 -3.16 -8.15 20.77
C ARG A 174 -2.36 -6.87 20.85
N LEU A 175 -1.51 -6.72 21.87
CA LEU A 175 -0.61 -5.59 21.98
C LEU A 175 0.40 -5.57 20.83
N THR A 176 1.00 -6.71 20.50
CA THR A 176 1.92 -6.84 19.36
C THR A 176 1.25 -6.49 18.04
N ASP A 177 0.03 -6.99 17.78
CA ASP A 177 -0.75 -6.65 16.60
C ASP A 177 -0.97 -5.13 16.50
N LEU A 178 -1.39 -4.50 17.58
CA LEU A 178 -1.61 -3.06 17.62
C LEU A 178 -0.32 -2.27 17.35
N LYS A 179 0.80 -2.65 17.97
CA LYS A 179 2.11 -2.02 17.76
C LYS A 179 2.57 -2.14 16.31
N LEU A 180 2.47 -3.33 15.72
CA LEU A 180 2.84 -3.57 14.32
C LEU A 180 1.96 -2.76 13.36
N TYR A 181 0.66 -2.67 13.62
CA TYR A 181 -0.24 -1.91 12.78
C TYR A 181 0.03 -0.40 12.85
N ARG A 182 0.22 0.13 14.06
CA ARG A 182 0.59 1.55 14.28
C ARG A 182 1.91 1.89 13.59
N ALA A 183 2.93 1.03 13.67
CA ALA A 183 4.20 1.25 12.99
C ALA A 183 4.07 1.28 11.45
N GLN A 184 3.27 0.37 10.89
CA GLN A 184 2.96 0.38 9.46
C GLN A 184 2.26 1.68 9.04
N LEU A 185 1.23 2.10 9.79
CA LEU A 185 0.49 3.32 9.51
C LEU A 185 1.38 4.56 9.66
N LYS A 186 2.18 4.63 10.73
CA LYS A 186 3.18 5.68 10.93
C LYS A 186 4.12 5.80 9.75
N ARG A 187 4.62 4.68 9.21
CA ARG A 187 5.55 4.68 8.08
C ARG A 187 4.94 5.32 6.84
N ILE A 188 3.72 4.93 6.45
CA ILE A 188 3.08 5.52 5.26
C ILE A 188 2.73 7.00 5.45
N LEU A 189 2.39 7.41 6.67
CA LEU A 189 2.11 8.80 7.02
C LEU A 189 3.39 9.64 7.10
N SER A 190 4.52 9.07 7.50
CA SER A 190 5.81 9.79 7.58
C SER A 190 6.45 10.02 6.21
N CYS A 191 5.91 9.38 5.16
CA CYS A 191 6.44 9.45 3.81
C CYS A 191 5.82 10.58 2.99
N THR A 192 6.67 11.25 2.22
CA THR A 192 6.27 12.11 1.10
C THR A 192 6.33 11.31 -0.19
N LEU A 193 5.23 11.26 -0.93
CA LEU A 193 5.18 10.75 -2.30
C LEU A 193 5.78 11.81 -3.22
N TYR A 194 6.59 11.41 -4.20
CA TYR A 194 7.11 12.33 -5.22
C TYR A 194 7.00 11.71 -6.62
N PHE A 195 6.84 12.57 -7.62
CA PHE A 195 6.81 12.20 -9.02
C PHE A 195 7.82 13.02 -9.81
N LEU A 196 8.66 12.34 -10.60
CA LEU A 196 9.77 12.93 -11.33
C LEU A 196 9.56 12.81 -12.84
N ASP A 197 9.93 13.87 -13.55
CA ASP A 197 10.26 13.89 -14.97
C ASP A 197 11.78 13.76 -15.10
N ILE A 198 12.21 12.84 -15.96
CA ILE A 198 13.63 12.52 -16.13
C ILE A 198 13.93 12.56 -17.62
N GLN A 199 14.66 13.57 -18.04
CA GLN A 199 15.14 13.71 -19.42
C GLN A 199 16.49 13.02 -19.55
N THR A 200 16.59 12.12 -20.53
CA THR A 200 17.83 11.38 -20.83
C THR A 200 18.20 11.53 -22.29
N ASN A 201 19.42 11.13 -22.66
CA ASN A 201 19.84 11.03 -24.06
C ASN A 201 19.00 10.04 -24.90
N LYS A 202 18.18 9.18 -24.27
CA LYS A 202 17.31 8.19 -24.94
C LYS A 202 15.81 8.52 -24.82
N GLY A 203 15.48 9.74 -24.40
CA GLY A 203 14.12 10.23 -24.24
C GLY A 203 13.72 10.42 -22.77
N THR A 204 12.42 10.62 -22.55
CA THR A 204 11.86 10.93 -21.22
C THR A 204 11.45 9.65 -20.47
N LEU A 205 11.76 9.64 -19.19
CA LEU A 205 11.33 8.65 -18.21
C LEU A 205 10.58 9.36 -17.08
N TYR A 206 9.73 8.60 -16.40
CA TYR A 206 9.05 9.07 -15.20
C TYR A 206 9.30 8.12 -14.04
N LYS A 207 9.34 8.67 -12.83
CA LYS A 207 9.52 7.89 -11.61
C LYS A 207 8.54 8.33 -10.54
N ILE A 208 7.86 7.36 -9.94
CA ILE A 208 7.14 7.53 -8.68
C ILE A 208 8.02 6.98 -7.54
N GLY A 209 7.88 7.54 -6.35
CA GLY A 209 8.48 6.96 -5.16
C GLY A 209 8.06 7.66 -3.89
N VAL A 210 8.46 7.10 -2.75
CA VAL A 210 8.26 7.69 -1.43
C VAL A 210 9.59 7.93 -0.73
N THR A 211 9.60 8.93 0.16
CA THR A 211 10.76 9.25 0.99
C THR A 211 10.33 9.86 2.32
N THR A 212 11.04 9.54 3.40
CA THR A 212 10.95 10.25 4.69
C THR A 212 11.96 11.41 4.77
N ARG A 213 12.93 11.44 3.86
CA ARG A 213 13.94 12.50 3.70
C ARG A 213 13.48 13.54 2.68
N PRO A 214 14.04 14.77 2.70
CA PRO A 214 13.87 15.74 1.63
C PRO A 214 13.97 15.15 0.22
N VAL A 215 13.01 15.49 -0.65
CA VAL A 215 12.92 14.98 -2.03
C VAL A 215 14.19 15.31 -2.82
N THR A 216 14.82 16.46 -2.56
CA THR A 216 16.07 16.89 -3.21
C THR A 216 17.22 15.89 -3.01
N MET A 217 17.38 15.32 -1.81
CA MET A 217 18.37 14.28 -1.57
C MET A 217 18.05 13.00 -2.34
N ARG A 218 16.77 12.67 -2.46
CA ARG A 218 16.34 11.50 -3.23
C ARG A 218 16.55 11.68 -4.74
N VAL A 219 16.42 12.90 -5.25
CA VAL A 219 16.72 13.24 -6.64
C VAL A 219 18.20 13.01 -6.97
N ALA A 220 19.12 13.45 -6.09
CA ALA A 220 20.56 13.23 -6.29
C ALA A 220 20.92 11.73 -6.34
N GLU A 221 20.32 10.90 -5.49
CA GLU A 221 20.51 9.43 -5.53
C GLU A 221 20.00 8.83 -6.85
N VAL A 222 18.82 9.27 -7.31
CA VAL A 222 18.23 8.81 -8.58
C VAL A 222 19.12 9.20 -9.77
N GLU A 223 19.71 10.39 -9.74
CA GLU A 223 20.64 10.84 -10.78
C GLU A 223 21.87 9.93 -10.86
N ILE A 224 22.51 9.65 -9.71
CA ILE A 224 23.66 8.74 -9.62
C ILE A 224 23.31 7.35 -10.15
N ASP A 225 22.16 6.80 -9.74
CA ASP A 225 21.70 5.48 -10.19
C ASP A 225 21.51 5.44 -11.72
N LEU A 226 21.02 6.52 -12.33
CA LEU A 226 20.73 6.58 -13.76
C LEU A 226 21.94 6.88 -14.64
N LEU A 227 22.94 7.59 -14.13
CA LEU A 227 24.19 7.86 -14.87
C LEU A 227 24.96 6.57 -15.19
N ALA A 228 24.71 5.47 -14.47
CA ALA A 228 25.21 4.14 -14.83
C ALA A 228 24.58 3.56 -16.13
N HIS A 229 23.46 4.14 -16.60
CA HIS A 229 22.67 3.62 -17.72
C HIS A 229 22.48 4.62 -18.87
N TYR A 230 22.65 5.91 -18.60
CA TYR A 230 22.43 7.02 -19.53
C TYR A 230 23.59 8.00 -19.48
N GLN A 231 23.90 8.63 -20.62
CA GLN A 231 25.00 9.60 -20.73
C GLN A 231 24.64 10.96 -20.10
N THR A 232 23.37 11.35 -20.26
CA THR A 232 22.83 12.58 -19.69
C THR A 232 21.56 12.25 -18.92
N VAL A 233 21.41 12.91 -17.78
CA VAL A 233 20.24 12.80 -16.91
C VAL A 233 19.94 14.22 -16.42
N ALA A 234 18.71 14.68 -16.63
CA ALA A 234 18.20 15.91 -16.05
C ALA A 234 16.85 15.62 -15.40
N ILE A 235 16.72 15.93 -14.11
CA ILE A 235 15.57 15.54 -13.31
C ILE A 235 14.79 16.79 -12.89
N LYS A 236 13.47 16.76 -13.10
CA LYS A 236 12.53 17.76 -12.60
C LYS A 236 11.52 17.10 -11.68
N VAL A 237 11.33 17.66 -10.50
CA VAL A 237 10.24 17.26 -9.60
C VAL A 237 8.94 17.84 -10.14
N LEU A 238 8.01 16.97 -10.55
CA LEU A 238 6.69 17.38 -11.06
C LEU A 238 5.67 17.57 -9.93
N GLY A 239 5.85 16.87 -8.82
CA GLY A 239 5.00 17.04 -7.64
C GLY A 239 5.53 16.26 -6.44
N SER A 240 5.11 16.73 -5.26
CA SER A 240 5.37 16.09 -3.97
C SER A 240 4.14 16.20 -3.08
N TRP A 241 3.73 15.10 -2.46
CA TRP A 241 2.55 15.03 -1.61
C TRP A 241 2.92 14.44 -0.26
N ALA A 242 2.94 15.28 0.77
CA ALA A 242 3.21 14.87 2.14
C ALA A 242 2.13 13.89 2.64
N HIS A 243 2.55 12.93 3.47
CA HIS A 243 1.68 11.93 4.08
C HIS A 243 0.91 11.02 3.10
N ARG A 244 1.39 10.91 1.85
CA ARG A 244 0.79 10.09 0.78
C ARG A 244 1.60 8.83 0.46
N GLY A 245 2.35 8.29 1.43
CA GLY A 245 3.10 7.06 1.26
C GLY A 245 2.24 5.83 0.92
N ASN A 246 0.94 5.89 1.21
CA ASN A 246 -0.04 4.85 0.90
C ASN A 246 -0.31 4.68 -0.61
N VAL A 247 -0.06 5.71 -1.41
CA VAL A 247 -0.45 5.77 -2.83
C VAL A 247 0.51 5.02 -3.75
N GLU A 248 1.79 4.93 -3.39
CA GLU A 248 2.85 4.45 -4.27
C GLU A 248 2.55 3.06 -4.88
N LEU A 249 2.18 2.09 -4.05
CA LEU A 249 1.92 0.73 -4.52
C LEU A 249 0.67 0.67 -5.42
N TYR A 250 -0.33 1.51 -5.14
CA TYR A 250 -1.53 1.57 -5.98
C TYR A 250 -1.24 2.24 -7.33
N PHE A 251 -0.41 3.29 -7.34
CA PHE A 251 0.09 3.89 -8.57
C PHE A 251 0.79 2.85 -9.43
N LYS A 252 1.69 2.05 -8.83
CA LYS A 252 2.41 0.98 -9.53
C LYS A 252 1.45 -0.05 -10.12
N HIS A 253 0.43 -0.44 -9.37
CA HIS A 253 -0.60 -1.37 -9.83
C HIS A 253 -1.45 -0.81 -10.98
N ARG A 254 -1.90 0.45 -10.87
CA ARG A 254 -2.73 1.15 -11.85
C ARG A 254 -2.01 1.41 -13.18
N TYR A 255 -0.75 1.84 -13.12
CA TYR A 255 0.04 2.21 -14.30
C TYR A 255 1.07 1.15 -14.69
N ARG A 256 0.91 -0.11 -14.24
CA ARG A 256 1.88 -1.19 -14.47
C ARG A 256 2.19 -1.42 -15.95
N ASP A 257 1.22 -1.18 -16.83
CA ASP A 257 1.37 -1.43 -18.27
C ASP A 257 2.35 -0.43 -18.93
N PHE A 258 2.68 0.66 -18.24
CA PHE A 258 3.68 1.65 -18.64
C PHE A 258 5.04 1.44 -17.96
N ASN A 259 5.19 0.39 -17.15
CA ASN A 259 6.42 0.11 -16.44
C ASN A 259 7.59 -0.12 -17.42
N HIS A 260 8.71 0.51 -17.15
CA HIS A 260 9.92 0.45 -17.95
C HIS A 260 11.12 0.13 -17.06
N PRO A 261 11.42 -1.17 -16.84
CA PRO A 261 12.54 -1.55 -15.99
C PRO A 261 13.88 -1.19 -16.64
N ILE A 262 14.83 -0.71 -15.82
CA ILE A 262 16.18 -0.31 -16.23
C ILE A 262 17.17 -1.11 -15.40
N GLY A 263 17.71 -2.19 -15.96
CA GLY A 263 18.55 -3.12 -15.20
C GLY A 263 17.80 -3.70 -14.00
N SER A 264 18.26 -3.41 -12.78
CA SER A 264 17.56 -3.80 -11.53
C SER A 264 16.53 -2.78 -11.03
N LEU A 265 16.39 -1.64 -11.70
CA LEU A 265 15.51 -0.57 -11.29
C LEU A 265 14.11 -0.74 -11.89
N THR A 266 13.12 -1.03 -11.06
CA THR A 266 11.74 -1.38 -11.50
C THR A 266 10.74 -0.23 -11.36
N GLU A 267 11.20 0.93 -10.94
CA GLU A 267 10.37 2.06 -10.49
C GLU A 267 10.15 3.14 -11.55
N TYR A 268 10.44 2.82 -12.81
CA TYR A 268 10.47 3.76 -13.92
C TYR A 268 9.37 3.47 -14.93
N TYR A 269 8.93 4.51 -15.64
CA TYR A 269 7.77 4.47 -16.53
C TYR A 269 8.05 5.22 -17.83
N LYS A 270 7.43 4.74 -18.91
CA LYS A 270 7.35 5.45 -20.19
C LYS A 270 5.89 5.70 -20.53
N PHE A 271 5.48 6.96 -20.50
CA PHE A 271 4.14 7.39 -20.88
C PHE A 271 4.19 8.07 -22.25
N ASN A 272 3.18 7.81 -23.09
CA ASN A 272 2.95 8.62 -24.28
C ASN A 272 2.30 9.97 -23.89
N THR A 273 2.15 10.86 -24.88
CA THR A 273 1.66 12.24 -24.68
C THR A 273 0.27 12.30 -24.04
N GLU A 274 -0.61 11.35 -24.34
CA GLU A 274 -1.95 11.26 -23.77
C GLU A 274 -1.90 10.69 -22.34
N ALA A 275 -1.18 9.60 -22.13
CA ALA A 275 -1.10 8.92 -20.84
C ALA A 275 -0.46 9.80 -19.77
N ILE A 276 0.57 10.58 -20.10
CA ILE A 276 1.19 11.48 -19.11
C ILE A 276 0.22 12.56 -18.62
N LYS A 277 -0.64 13.09 -19.50
CA LYS A 277 -1.66 14.07 -19.10
C LYS A 277 -2.65 13.45 -18.11
N ILE A 278 -3.06 12.20 -18.35
CA ILE A 278 -3.94 11.45 -17.44
C ILE A 278 -3.25 11.24 -16.08
N VAL A 279 -2.00 10.77 -16.08
CA VAL A 279 -1.20 10.53 -14.86
C VAL A 279 -1.04 11.81 -14.04
N LEU A 280 -0.69 12.92 -14.69
CA LEU A 280 -0.53 14.21 -14.02
C LEU A 280 -1.86 14.72 -13.45
N SER A 281 -2.95 14.60 -14.21
CA SER A 281 -4.28 14.95 -13.72
C SER A 281 -4.66 14.11 -12.50
N ASP A 282 -4.44 12.80 -12.54
CA ASP A 282 -4.78 11.88 -11.44
C ASP A 282 -3.99 12.21 -10.16
N LEU A 283 -2.70 12.53 -10.30
CA LEU A 283 -1.84 12.96 -9.19
C LEU A 283 -2.23 14.35 -8.65
N GLN A 284 -2.54 15.32 -9.53
CA GLN A 284 -2.88 16.69 -9.14
C GLN A 284 -4.25 16.81 -8.49
N GLN A 285 -5.20 15.93 -8.83
CA GLN A 285 -6.53 15.91 -8.23
C GLN A 285 -6.53 15.40 -6.78
N MET A 286 -5.46 14.71 -6.36
CA MET A 286 -5.33 14.27 -4.97
C MET A 286 -5.28 15.48 -4.05
N GLN A 287 -6.27 15.58 -3.16
CA GLN A 287 -6.29 16.63 -2.15
C GLN A 287 -5.09 16.50 -1.21
N PRO A 288 -4.51 17.62 -0.73
CA PRO A 288 -3.55 17.59 0.36
C PRO A 288 -4.07 16.74 1.53
N LYS A 289 -3.22 15.86 2.07
CA LYS A 289 -3.63 15.02 3.20
C LYS A 289 -3.64 15.88 4.46
N VAL A 290 -4.83 16.08 5.01
CA VAL A 290 -5.02 16.62 6.37
C VAL A 290 -5.02 15.45 7.34
N LEU A 291 -4.12 15.49 8.32
CA LEU A 291 -4.03 14.47 9.35
C LEU A 291 -5.12 14.70 10.40
N SER A 292 -5.85 13.64 10.72
CA SER A 292 -6.72 13.60 11.91
C SER A 292 -5.88 13.58 13.19
N GLN A 293 -6.49 13.89 14.34
CA GLN A 293 -5.80 13.83 15.63
C GLN A 293 -5.17 12.46 15.90
N VAL A 294 -5.89 11.38 15.58
CA VAL A 294 -5.40 10.01 15.74
C VAL A 294 -4.13 9.76 14.89
N GLU A 295 -4.08 10.30 13.67
CA GLU A 295 -2.90 10.17 12.81
C GLU A 295 -1.72 11.01 13.30
N MET A 296 -1.97 12.22 13.83
CA MET A 296 -0.94 13.04 14.48
C MET A 296 -0.37 12.34 15.71
N ASP A 297 -1.22 11.76 16.56
CA ASP A 297 -0.80 11.00 17.75
C ASP A 297 0.05 9.78 17.38
N ILE A 298 -0.22 9.15 16.23
CA ILE A 298 0.62 8.06 15.71
C ILE A 298 2.00 8.56 15.28
N LEU A 299 2.08 9.72 14.62
CA LEU A 299 3.37 10.29 14.22
C LEU A 299 4.23 10.67 15.43
N GLU A 300 3.60 11.17 16.48
CA GLU A 300 4.25 11.62 17.73
C GLU A 300 4.49 10.48 18.75
N ASP A 301 4.18 9.22 18.39
CA ASP A 301 4.24 8.06 19.28
C ASP A 301 3.44 8.21 20.58
N LYS A 302 2.40 9.05 20.59
CA LYS A 302 1.54 9.22 21.75
C LYS A 302 0.72 7.95 22.01
N PRO A 303 0.67 7.44 23.26
CA PRO A 303 -0.23 6.36 23.61
C PRO A 303 -1.68 6.82 23.41
N ASN A 304 -2.48 6.05 22.68
CA ASN A 304 -3.84 6.43 22.34
C ASN A 304 -4.72 6.35 23.61
N LEU A 305 -4.93 7.49 24.27
CA LEU A 305 -5.87 7.65 25.38
C LEU A 305 -7.30 7.70 24.81
N ILE A 306 -7.80 6.60 24.25
CA ILE A 306 -9.24 6.51 24.02
C ILE A 306 -9.87 6.42 25.42
N GLN A 307 -10.30 7.55 25.98
CA GLN A 307 -11.27 7.54 27.08
C GLN A 307 -12.59 7.06 26.47
N VAL A 308 -12.94 5.79 26.71
CA VAL A 308 -14.28 5.31 26.40
C VAL A 308 -15.15 5.80 27.54
N ALA A 309 -15.99 6.80 27.29
CA ALA A 309 -17.14 7.05 28.15
C ALA A 309 -18.01 5.78 28.11
N VAL A 310 -18.20 5.18 29.29
CA VAL A 310 -19.11 4.05 29.54
C VAL A 310 -20.55 4.55 29.47
#